data_AF-A0A3N2FTX0-F1
#
_entry.id   AF-A0A3N2FTX0-F1
#
_cell.length_a   1.000
_cell.length_b   1.000
_cell.length_c   1.000
_cell.angle_alpha   90.00
_cell.angle_beta   90.00
_cell.angle_gamma   90.00
#
_symmetry.space_group_name_H-M   'P 1'
#
loop_
_entity.id
_entity.type
_entity.pdbx_description
1 polymer ?
#
loop_
_entity_poly.entity_id
_entity_poly.type
_entity_poly.pdbx_seq_one_letter_code
_entity_poly.pdbx_strand_id
1 'polypeptide(L)'
;MHVQIDDGPAFAFAEITLEPGGSVRVESGAMASQRGDITVETSTRGGFMKGLRRAFGGESFFVNEFSSKAGGTLGIAPALPGDIAQVHLPGGDELLVQSGGWLASDLSVEVDSSWGGAKGFFSGAGLILLRCSGQGDLLVAAYGGIRGATLAPGERMVIDTGHIVAFESTVQYSIRKAGTWKTTFLGGEGLVAEFVGPGQVFMQTRSTTDLISWLDARLPRHDSSN
;
A
#
# COMPACT_ATOMS: atom_id res chain seq x y z
N MET A 1 2.51 -1.27 -17.80
CA MET A 1 1.43 -2.30 -17.91
C MET A 1 0.18 -1.71 -18.60
N HIS A 2 -0.67 -2.53 -19.24
CA HIS A 2 -1.97 -2.08 -19.77
C HIS A 2 -3.09 -2.43 -18.77
N VAL A 3 -3.71 -1.40 -18.19
CA VAL A 3 -4.68 -1.55 -17.09
C VAL A 3 -5.96 -0.79 -17.41
N GLN A 4 -7.09 -1.43 -17.14
CA GLN A 4 -8.40 -0.79 -17.04
C GLN A 4 -8.88 -0.88 -15.59
N ILE A 5 -9.41 0.22 -15.03
CA ILE A 5 -9.94 0.26 -13.66
C ILE A 5 -11.40 0.69 -13.74
N ASP A 6 -12.29 -0.13 -13.18
CA ASP A 6 -13.73 0.07 -13.16
C ASP A 6 -14.28 -0.06 -11.73
N ASP A 7 -15.59 0.17 -11.55
CA ASP A 7 -16.35 -0.03 -10.30
C ASP A 7 -15.89 0.79 -9.06
N GLY A 8 -14.98 1.74 -9.27
CA GLY A 8 -14.53 2.70 -8.26
C GLY A 8 -15.53 3.83 -7.95
N PRO A 9 -15.34 4.56 -6.85
CA PRO A 9 -14.24 4.43 -5.89
C PRO A 9 -14.56 3.53 -4.68
N ALA A 10 -15.74 2.89 -4.64
CA ALA A 10 -16.18 2.13 -3.47
C ALA A 10 -15.72 0.66 -3.50
N PHE A 11 -15.63 0.07 -4.70
CA PHE A 11 -15.29 -1.33 -4.92
C PHE A 11 -14.52 -1.51 -6.23
N ALA A 12 -13.49 -0.69 -6.42
CA ALA A 12 -12.72 -0.67 -7.65
C ALA A 12 -12.13 -2.05 -7.98
N PHE A 13 -12.15 -2.38 -9.27
CA PHE A 13 -11.60 -3.61 -9.82
C PHE A 13 -10.69 -3.25 -11.00
N ALA A 14 -9.49 -3.82 -11.03
CA ALA A 14 -8.54 -3.57 -12.09
C ALA A 14 -8.35 -4.80 -12.98
N GLU A 15 -8.44 -4.63 -14.29
CA GLU A 15 -8.07 -5.63 -15.28
C GLU A 15 -6.72 -5.29 -15.89
N ILE A 16 -5.73 -6.16 -15.67
CA ILE A 16 -4.39 -6.05 -16.25
C ILE A 16 -4.32 -6.97 -17.47
N THR A 17 -4.03 -6.40 -18.64
CA THR A 17 -3.78 -7.17 -19.87
C THR A 17 -2.30 -7.47 -19.99
N LEU A 18 -1.96 -8.76 -20.13
CA LEU A 18 -0.64 -9.23 -20.49
C LEU A 18 -0.63 -9.56 -21.99
N GLU A 19 0.25 -8.89 -22.71
CA GLU A 19 0.59 -9.25 -24.09
C GLU A 19 1.37 -10.58 -24.13
N PRO A 20 1.47 -11.26 -25.28
CA PRO A 20 2.35 -12.42 -25.46
C PRO A 20 3.79 -12.12 -25.00
N GLY A 21 4.32 -12.91 -24.06
CA GLY A 21 5.63 -12.71 -23.44
C GLY A 21 5.65 -11.69 -22.30
N GLY A 22 4.52 -11.07 -21.96
CA GLY A 22 4.38 -10.08 -20.90
C GLY A 22 4.33 -10.69 -19.51
N SER A 23 4.70 -9.89 -18.52
CA SER A 23 4.69 -10.25 -17.10
C SER A 23 4.33 -9.07 -16.20
N VAL A 24 3.83 -9.36 -15.00
CA VAL A 24 3.47 -8.38 -13.97
C VAL A 24 3.69 -8.96 -12.58
N ARG A 25 4.11 -8.12 -11.62
CA ARG A 25 4.13 -8.46 -10.20
C ARG A 25 2.81 -8.09 -9.56
N VAL A 26 2.28 -8.95 -8.71
CA VAL A 26 0.99 -8.76 -8.03
C VAL A 26 1.12 -9.18 -6.56
N GLU A 27 0.46 -8.45 -5.67
CA GLU A 27 0.32 -8.79 -4.26
C GLU A 27 -0.38 -10.15 -4.10
N SER A 28 0.14 -10.98 -3.21
CA SER A 28 -0.48 -12.27 -2.95
C SER A 28 -1.88 -12.10 -2.37
N GLY A 29 -2.85 -12.77 -2.98
CA GLY A 29 -4.26 -12.68 -2.60
C GLY A 29 -5.05 -11.60 -3.36
N ALA A 30 -4.40 -10.68 -4.08
CA ALA A 30 -5.10 -9.63 -4.82
C ALA A 30 -5.71 -10.11 -6.16
N MET A 31 -5.23 -11.24 -6.72
CA MET A 31 -5.81 -11.80 -7.94
C MET A 31 -7.21 -12.37 -7.67
N ALA A 32 -8.22 -11.80 -8.33
CA ALA A 32 -9.60 -12.24 -8.27
C ALA A 32 -9.99 -13.16 -9.45
N SER A 33 -9.45 -12.92 -10.64
CA SER A 33 -9.74 -13.72 -11.84
C SER A 33 -8.56 -13.77 -12.80
N GLN A 34 -8.55 -14.78 -13.68
CA GLN A 34 -7.63 -14.86 -14.79
C GLN A 34 -8.31 -15.41 -16.04
N ARG A 35 -7.87 -14.97 -17.22
CA ARG A 35 -8.32 -15.46 -18.53
C ARG A 35 -7.13 -15.58 -19.49
N GLY A 36 -7.13 -16.61 -20.32
CA GLY A 36 -6.08 -16.83 -21.32
C GLY A 36 -4.92 -17.67 -20.79
N ASP A 37 -3.75 -17.51 -21.39
CA ASP A 37 -2.54 -18.23 -21.01
C ASP A 37 -1.83 -17.46 -19.89
N ILE A 38 -2.05 -17.84 -18.64
CA ILE A 38 -1.42 -17.20 -17.48
C ILE A 38 -0.73 -18.25 -16.64
N THR A 39 0.55 -18.02 -16.35
CA THR A 39 1.36 -18.81 -15.44
C THR A 39 1.82 -17.96 -14.27
N VAL A 40 1.78 -18.52 -13.07
CA VAL A 40 2.23 -17.84 -11.84
C VAL A 40 3.49 -18.50 -11.31
N GLU A 41 4.48 -17.67 -11.00
CA GLU A 41 5.62 -18.05 -10.19
C GLU A 41 5.57 -17.25 -8.89
N THR A 42 5.34 -17.95 -7.77
CA THR A 42 5.45 -17.34 -6.46
C THR A 42 6.91 -17.13 -6.13
N SER A 43 7.38 -15.90 -6.28
CA SER A 43 8.77 -15.55 -6.05
C SER A 43 8.99 -15.14 -4.61
N THR A 44 9.98 -15.77 -3.99
CA THR A 44 10.48 -15.37 -2.67
C THR A 44 11.68 -14.42 -2.77
N ARG A 45 11.95 -13.86 -3.97
CA ARG A 45 13.18 -13.12 -4.29
C ARG A 45 13.45 -12.01 -3.27
N GLY A 46 14.54 -12.19 -2.54
CA GLY A 46 15.48 -11.12 -2.19
C GLY A 46 15.01 -9.95 -1.33
N GLY A 47 14.27 -10.18 -0.24
CA GLY A 47 13.99 -9.12 0.76
C GLY A 47 12.69 -9.33 1.51
N PHE A 48 11.66 -9.79 0.80
CA PHE A 48 10.30 -9.99 1.29
C PHE A 48 10.20 -10.97 2.46
N MET A 49 11.02 -12.03 2.48
CA MET A 49 10.96 -13.05 3.55
C MET A 49 11.74 -12.68 4.83
N LYS A 50 12.78 -11.83 4.74
CA LYS A 50 13.68 -11.58 5.88
C LYS A 50 13.18 -10.51 6.84
N GLY A 51 12.36 -9.57 6.38
CA GLY A 51 11.88 -8.45 7.19
C GLY A 51 10.51 -8.63 7.84
N LEU A 52 9.63 -9.46 7.26
CA LEU A 52 8.19 -9.33 7.53
C LEU A 52 7.51 -10.46 8.32
N ARG A 53 8.27 -11.44 8.84
CA ARG A 53 7.70 -12.46 9.74
C ARG A 53 7.33 -11.94 11.14
N ARG A 54 7.57 -10.66 11.45
CA ARG A 54 7.46 -10.15 12.84
C ARG A 54 6.67 -8.84 13.03
N ALA A 55 6.25 -8.16 11.96
CA ALA A 55 5.68 -6.80 12.08
C ALA A 55 4.18 -6.73 11.77
N PHE A 56 3.66 -7.66 10.96
CA PHE A 56 2.23 -7.81 10.69
C PHE A 56 1.72 -8.95 11.55
N GLY A 57 0.49 -8.88 12.04
CA GLY A 57 -0.16 -9.89 12.89
C GLY A 57 -0.35 -11.27 12.22
N GLY A 58 0.69 -11.86 11.64
CA GLY A 58 0.71 -13.17 10.98
C GLY A 58 0.84 -13.13 9.46
N GLU A 59 0.58 -12.01 8.81
CA GLU A 59 0.57 -11.92 7.35
C GLU A 59 1.97 -11.65 6.77
N SER A 60 2.39 -12.49 5.85
CA SER A 60 3.66 -12.35 5.14
C SER A 60 3.39 -11.62 3.82
N PHE A 61 4.12 -10.54 3.55
CA PHE A 61 4.08 -9.88 2.25
C PHE A 61 4.75 -10.80 1.23
N PHE A 62 3.94 -11.34 0.34
CA PHE A 62 4.37 -12.22 -0.73
C PHE A 62 4.01 -11.58 -2.05
N VAL A 63 4.92 -11.66 -3.02
CA VAL A 63 4.72 -11.16 -4.37
C VAL A 63 4.64 -12.36 -5.31
N ASN A 64 3.60 -12.38 -6.14
CA ASN A 64 3.47 -13.31 -7.24
C ASN A 64 3.90 -12.64 -8.54
N GLU A 65 4.72 -13.33 -9.34
CA GLU A 65 5.02 -12.92 -10.70
C GLU A 65 4.12 -13.72 -11.65
N PHE A 66 3.24 -13.02 -12.35
CA PHE A 66 2.41 -13.59 -13.39
C PHE A 66 3.04 -13.32 -14.75
N SER A 67 3.02 -14.31 -15.62
CA SER A 67 3.56 -14.24 -16.98
C SER A 67 2.65 -14.94 -17.97
N SER A 68 2.79 -14.58 -19.25
CA SER A 68 1.99 -15.15 -20.34
C SER A 68 2.85 -15.40 -21.57
N LYS A 69 2.65 -16.51 -22.29
CA LYS A 69 3.29 -16.73 -23.60
C LYS A 69 2.38 -16.34 -24.75
N ALA A 70 1.06 -16.53 -24.62
CA ALA A 70 0.08 -16.27 -25.68
C ALA A 70 -0.82 -15.05 -25.43
N GLY A 71 -0.64 -14.37 -24.31
CA GLY A 71 -1.48 -13.28 -23.84
C GLY A 71 -2.61 -13.73 -22.89
N GLY A 72 -3.09 -12.79 -22.09
CA GLY A 72 -4.18 -13.03 -21.13
C GLY A 72 -4.53 -11.80 -20.32
N THR A 73 -5.49 -11.97 -19.40
CA THR A 73 -5.99 -10.89 -18.53
C THR A 73 -6.04 -11.38 -17.09
N LEU A 74 -5.62 -10.53 -16.16
CA LEU A 74 -5.74 -10.71 -14.72
C LEU A 74 -6.73 -9.70 -14.16
N GLY A 75 -7.70 -10.16 -13.39
CA GLY A 75 -8.57 -9.30 -12.58
C GLY A 75 -8.01 -9.19 -11.17
N ILE A 76 -7.88 -7.95 -10.68
CA ILE A 76 -7.25 -7.59 -9.42
C ILE A 76 -8.28 -6.87 -8.55
N ALA A 77 -8.43 -7.36 -7.31
CA ALA A 77 -9.31 -6.78 -6.30
C ALA A 77 -8.52 -6.46 -5.02
N PRO A 78 -8.69 -5.28 -4.42
CA PRO A 78 -8.09 -4.96 -3.13
C PRO A 78 -8.71 -5.81 -2.00
N ALA A 79 -7.96 -6.03 -0.93
CA ALA A 79 -8.45 -6.76 0.24
C ALA A 79 -9.58 -6.02 0.99
N LEU A 80 -9.57 -4.69 0.98
CA LEU A 80 -10.57 -3.84 1.63
C LEU A 80 -11.40 -3.08 0.60
N PRO A 81 -12.68 -2.79 0.87
CA PRO A 81 -13.50 -1.95 0.01
C PRO A 81 -12.88 -0.57 -0.24
N GLY A 82 -12.64 -0.22 -1.49
CA GLY A 82 -12.16 1.11 -1.83
C GLY A 82 -11.78 1.25 -3.30
N ASP A 83 -10.86 2.16 -3.53
CA ASP A 83 -10.48 2.64 -4.85
C ASP A 83 -9.09 2.13 -5.26
N ILE A 84 -8.82 2.14 -6.56
CA ILE A 84 -7.52 1.79 -7.14
C ILE A 84 -7.05 2.97 -7.99
N ALA A 85 -5.78 3.34 -7.86
CA ALA A 85 -5.13 4.29 -8.75
C ALA A 85 -3.92 3.66 -9.44
N GLN A 86 -3.77 3.94 -10.74
CA GLN A 86 -2.52 3.68 -11.46
C GLN A 86 -1.59 4.88 -11.29
N VAL A 87 -0.37 4.62 -10.82
CA VAL A 87 0.70 5.61 -10.66
C VAL A 87 1.84 5.25 -11.61
N HIS A 88 2.39 6.25 -12.28
CA HIS A 88 3.55 6.08 -13.16
C HIS A 88 4.82 6.56 -12.46
N LEU A 89 5.84 5.70 -12.39
CA LEU A 89 7.20 6.07 -11.97
C LEU A 89 8.05 6.38 -13.21
N PRO A 90 8.46 7.65 -13.41
CA PRO A 90 9.22 8.04 -14.60
C PRO A 90 10.68 7.54 -14.58
N GLY A 91 11.17 7.08 -13.43
CA GLY A 91 12.58 6.76 -13.20
C GLY A 91 13.32 7.93 -12.56
N GLY A 92 13.87 7.72 -11.36
CA GLY A 92 14.68 8.72 -10.63
C GLY A 92 14.12 9.07 -9.26
N ASP A 93 12.80 9.13 -9.13
CA ASP A 93 12.07 9.32 -7.87
C ASP A 93 11.45 8.01 -7.39
N GLU A 94 11.14 7.93 -6.09
CA GLU A 94 10.54 6.76 -5.44
C GLU A 94 9.14 7.10 -4.92
N LEU A 95 8.25 6.12 -4.87
CA LEU A 95 6.96 6.23 -4.19
C LEU A 95 6.97 5.39 -2.92
N LEU A 96 6.59 6.01 -1.82
CA LEU A 96 6.47 5.38 -0.52
C LEU A 96 5.02 5.01 -0.34
N VAL A 97 4.71 3.72 -0.29
CA VAL A 97 3.33 3.21 -0.24
C VAL A 97 3.10 2.56 1.13
N GLN A 98 1.99 2.86 1.79
CA GLN A 98 1.61 2.14 2.99
C GLN A 98 1.40 0.66 2.66
N SER A 99 1.91 -0.24 3.50
CA SER A 99 1.71 -1.67 3.32
C SER A 99 0.22 -2.04 3.35
N GLY A 100 -0.17 -2.96 2.46
CA GLY A 100 -1.58 -3.25 2.12
C GLY A 100 -2.17 -2.30 1.07
N GLY A 101 -1.42 -1.26 0.67
CA GLY A 101 -1.81 -0.32 -0.39
C GLY A 101 -1.15 -0.57 -1.75
N TRP A 102 -0.20 -1.51 -1.88
CA TRP A 102 0.39 -1.88 -3.18
C TRP A 102 -0.29 -3.13 -3.72
N LEU A 103 -0.80 -3.11 -4.95
CA LEU A 103 -1.49 -4.26 -5.56
C LEU A 103 -0.69 -4.94 -6.67
N ALA A 104 -0.09 -4.16 -7.57
CA ALA A 104 0.61 -4.69 -8.72
C ALA A 104 1.61 -3.68 -9.28
N SER A 105 2.60 -4.14 -10.04
CA SER A 105 3.50 -3.26 -10.78
C SER A 105 4.18 -3.96 -11.95
N ASP A 106 4.71 -3.16 -12.87
CA ASP A 106 5.68 -3.63 -13.85
C ASP A 106 6.90 -4.27 -13.16
N LEU A 107 7.58 -5.20 -13.84
CA LEU A 107 8.76 -5.90 -13.29
C LEU A 107 9.95 -4.98 -13.03
N SER A 108 10.02 -3.84 -13.71
CA SER A 108 11.06 -2.82 -13.54
C SER A 108 10.83 -1.92 -12.31
N VAL A 109 9.70 -2.07 -11.62
CA VAL A 109 9.45 -1.45 -10.32
C VAL A 109 9.87 -2.43 -9.22
N GLU A 110 10.87 -2.05 -8.46
CA GLU A 110 11.34 -2.75 -7.27
C GLU A 110 10.54 -2.30 -6.06
N VAL A 111 10.03 -3.26 -5.28
CA VAL A 111 9.22 -3.01 -4.07
C VAL A 111 10.00 -3.49 -2.87
N ASP A 112 10.51 -2.58 -2.06
CA ASP A 112 11.35 -2.89 -0.90
C ASP A 112 10.55 -2.75 0.40
N SER A 113 10.15 -3.89 0.96
CA SER A 113 9.47 -3.97 2.27
C SER A 113 10.44 -3.94 3.46
N SER A 114 11.74 -4.02 3.21
CA SER A 114 12.78 -3.98 4.24
C SER A 114 13.30 -2.57 4.48
N TRP A 115 12.85 -1.61 3.67
CA TRP A 115 13.15 -0.20 3.81
C TRP A 115 12.58 0.33 5.13
N GLY A 116 13.39 0.31 6.18
CA GLY A 116 13.01 0.68 7.54
C GLY A 116 13.06 2.16 7.86
N GLY A 117 13.15 3.04 6.84
CA GLY A 117 13.51 4.45 7.00
C GLY A 117 14.74 4.64 7.90
N ALA A 118 15.05 5.86 8.32
CA ALA A 118 16.11 6.07 9.31
C ALA A 118 15.72 5.45 10.67
N LYS A 119 16.21 4.23 10.95
CA LYS A 119 16.34 3.58 12.26
C LYS A 119 15.20 3.87 13.26
N GLY A 120 14.10 3.10 13.18
CA GLY A 120 13.34 2.73 14.37
C GLY A 120 12.02 3.45 14.66
N PHE A 121 11.39 4.09 13.67
CA PHE A 121 10.15 4.84 13.89
C PHE A 121 8.83 4.04 13.75
N PHE A 122 8.88 2.83 13.20
CA PHE A 122 7.67 2.14 12.72
C PHE A 122 7.09 1.08 13.67
N SER A 123 7.81 0.66 14.71
CA SER A 123 7.39 -0.48 15.54
C SER A 123 6.36 -0.18 16.64
N GLY A 124 5.78 1.03 16.65
CA GLY A 124 4.75 1.41 17.63
C GLY A 124 3.62 2.27 17.05
N ALA A 125 3.67 2.57 15.74
CA ALA A 125 2.76 3.50 15.09
C ALA A 125 1.79 2.87 14.10
N GLY A 126 1.93 1.57 13.80
CA GLY A 126 1.09 0.88 12.82
C GLY A 126 1.34 1.26 11.35
N LEU A 127 2.17 2.27 11.08
CA LEU A 127 2.56 2.64 9.73
C LEU A 127 3.77 1.81 9.28
N ILE A 128 3.60 0.97 8.26
CA ILE A 128 4.69 0.26 7.60
C ILE A 128 4.69 0.69 6.14
N LEU A 129 5.86 1.11 5.64
CA LEU A 129 6.00 1.63 4.29
C LEU A 129 6.76 0.65 3.41
N LEU A 130 6.27 0.49 2.19
CA LEU A 130 6.94 -0.16 1.06
C LEU A 130 7.57 0.94 0.22
N ARG A 131 8.86 0.81 -0.09
CA ARG A 131 9.52 1.72 -1.01
C ARG A 131 9.47 1.16 -2.42
N CYS A 132 8.78 1.84 -3.32
CA CYS A 132 8.69 1.49 -4.73
C CYS A 132 9.65 2.37 -5.53
N SER A 133 10.59 1.78 -6.25
CA SER A 133 11.61 2.49 -7.03
C SER A 133 11.83 1.84 -8.40
N GLY A 134 12.50 2.56 -9.30
CA GLY A 134 12.70 2.12 -10.69
C GLY A 134 11.81 2.91 -11.65
N GLN A 135 11.38 2.28 -12.74
CA GLN A 135 10.58 2.91 -13.78
C GLN A 135 9.45 1.98 -14.19
N GLY A 136 8.27 2.54 -14.47
CA GLY A 136 7.10 1.79 -14.91
C GLY A 136 5.87 2.15 -14.09
N ASP A 137 4.79 1.42 -14.31
CA ASP A 137 3.54 1.68 -13.59
C ASP A 137 3.40 0.78 -12.37
N LEU A 138 2.64 1.25 -11.38
CA LEU A 138 2.15 0.47 -10.25
C LEU A 138 0.69 0.80 -9.95
N LEU A 139 -0.03 -0.17 -9.38
CA LEU A 139 -1.37 -0.02 -8.86
C LEU A 139 -1.31 0.13 -7.35
N VAL A 140 -1.94 1.19 -6.85
CA VAL A 140 -2.13 1.43 -5.42
C VAL A 140 -3.61 1.37 -5.06
N ALA A 141 -3.92 0.85 -3.88
CA ALA A 141 -5.27 0.73 -3.35
C ALA A 141 -5.46 1.56 -2.09
N ALA A 142 -6.71 1.93 -1.84
CA ALA A 142 -7.16 2.56 -0.61
C ALA A 142 -8.26 1.76 0.07
N TYR A 143 -8.40 1.94 1.39
CA TYR A 143 -9.65 1.68 2.08
C TYR A 143 -10.58 2.91 1.95
N GLY A 144 -11.64 2.79 1.17
CA GLY A 144 -12.44 3.92 0.69
C GLY A 144 -11.83 4.61 -0.54
N GLY A 145 -12.20 5.87 -0.79
CA GLY A 145 -11.72 6.63 -1.95
C GLY A 145 -10.31 7.20 -1.77
N ILE A 146 -9.62 7.47 -2.89
CA ILE A 146 -8.29 8.10 -2.92
C ILE A 146 -8.44 9.63 -3.09
N ARG A 147 -7.62 10.39 -2.36
CA ARG A 147 -7.53 11.84 -2.45
C ARG A 147 -6.05 12.25 -2.55
N GLY A 148 -5.68 12.94 -3.62
CA GLY A 148 -4.34 13.50 -3.78
C GLY A 148 -4.25 14.94 -3.29
N ALA A 149 -3.10 15.31 -2.72
CA ALA A 149 -2.71 16.67 -2.42
C ALA A 149 -1.28 16.91 -2.91
N THR A 150 -1.09 17.96 -3.70
CA THR A 150 0.24 18.42 -4.10
C THR A 150 0.70 19.50 -3.13
N LEU A 151 1.85 19.29 -2.49
CA LEU A 151 2.46 20.25 -1.58
C LEU A 151 3.53 21.06 -2.33
N ALA A 152 3.43 22.39 -2.25
CA ALA A 152 4.50 23.27 -2.71
C ALA A 152 5.75 23.14 -1.80
N PRO A 153 6.94 23.61 -2.25
CA PRO A 153 8.13 23.62 -1.40
C PRO A 153 7.89 24.31 -0.05
N GLY A 154 8.08 23.58 1.05
CA GLY A 154 7.86 24.08 2.41
C GLY A 154 6.40 24.14 2.89
N GLU A 155 5.43 23.84 2.03
CA GLU A 155 4.03 23.67 2.42
C GLU A 155 3.87 22.44 3.31
N ARG A 156 3.00 22.54 4.33
CA ARG A 156 2.82 21.49 5.32
C ARG A 156 1.41 20.93 5.31
N MET A 157 1.31 19.61 5.50
CA MET A 157 0.05 18.92 5.69
C MET A 157 0.19 17.91 6.81
N VAL A 158 -0.81 17.81 7.69
CA VAL A 158 -0.86 16.80 8.75
C VAL A 158 -1.97 15.81 8.42
N ILE A 159 -1.66 14.52 8.44
CA ILE A 159 -2.59 13.44 8.11
C ILE A 159 -2.54 12.40 9.24
N ASP A 160 -3.70 11.91 9.66
CA ASP A 160 -3.76 10.72 10.51
C ASP A 160 -3.09 9.53 9.81
N THR A 161 -2.27 8.78 10.56
CA THR A 161 -1.51 7.65 9.99
C THR A 161 -2.38 6.55 9.36
N GLY A 162 -3.61 6.33 9.84
CA GLY A 162 -4.54 5.36 9.28
C GLY A 162 -5.16 5.78 7.94
N HIS A 163 -4.93 7.03 7.53
CA HIS A 163 -5.44 7.62 6.30
C HIS A 163 -4.39 7.79 5.20
N ILE A 164 -3.15 7.35 5.40
CA ILE A 164 -2.09 7.47 4.40
C ILE A 164 -2.22 6.33 3.39
N VAL A 165 -2.07 6.64 2.09
CA VAL A 165 -1.98 5.61 1.03
C VAL A 165 -0.56 5.56 0.49
N ALA A 166 -0.06 6.69 0.00
CA ALA A 166 1.27 6.80 -0.56
C ALA A 166 1.75 8.25 -0.58
N PHE A 167 3.04 8.47 -0.80
CA PHE A 167 3.61 9.80 -1.04
C PHE A 167 4.95 9.70 -1.80
N GLU A 168 5.28 10.75 -2.53
CA GLU A 168 6.56 10.83 -3.25
C GLU A 168 7.74 10.99 -2.26
N SER A 169 8.89 10.39 -2.60
CA SER A 169 10.12 10.47 -1.78
C SER A 169 10.68 11.88 -1.59
N THR A 170 10.23 12.84 -2.41
CA THR A 170 10.55 14.27 -2.32
C THR A 170 9.88 14.94 -1.12
N VAL A 171 8.76 14.37 -0.63
CA VAL A 171 8.03 14.87 0.53
C VAL A 171 8.71 14.41 1.81
N GLN A 172 9.14 15.35 2.64
CA GLN A 172 9.67 15.06 3.97
C GLN A 172 8.51 14.69 4.89
N TYR A 173 8.69 13.70 5.77
CA TYR A 173 7.66 13.34 6.74
C TYR A 173 8.22 13.03 8.13
N SER A 174 7.38 13.21 9.14
CA SER A 174 7.67 12.81 10.52
C SER A 174 6.41 12.36 11.24
N ILE A 175 6.51 11.34 12.09
CA ILE A 175 5.38 10.84 12.90
C ILE A 175 5.41 11.50 14.28
N ARG A 176 4.27 11.99 14.74
CA ARG A 176 4.11 12.55 16.09
C ARG A 176 2.74 12.22 16.68
N LYS A 177 2.61 12.34 18.00
CA LYS A 177 1.31 12.23 18.68
C LYS A 177 0.42 13.40 18.29
N ALA A 178 -0.87 13.13 18.11
CA ALA A 178 -1.88 14.15 17.84
C ALA A 178 -2.01 15.08 19.07
N GLY A 179 -1.52 16.32 18.95
CA GLY A 179 -1.62 17.34 20.01
C GLY A 179 -0.83 17.03 21.29
N THR A 180 -1.38 17.48 22.43
CA THR A 180 -0.80 17.25 23.76
C THR A 180 -1.23 15.86 24.26
N TRP A 181 -0.46 15.18 25.13
CA TRP A 181 -0.80 13.85 25.67
C TRP A 181 -2.26 13.68 26.16
N LYS A 182 -2.90 14.77 26.63
CA LYS A 182 -4.31 14.79 27.04
C LYS A 182 -5.32 14.77 25.88
N THR A 183 -5.01 15.40 24.74
CA THR A 183 -5.88 15.39 23.55
C THR A 183 -5.80 14.06 22.80
N THR A 184 -4.62 13.44 22.74
CA THR A 184 -4.41 12.12 22.12
C THR A 184 -5.22 11.01 22.82
N PHE A 185 -5.31 11.06 24.15
CA PHE A 185 -6.05 10.04 24.94
C PHE A 185 -7.57 10.22 24.93
N LEU A 186 -8.07 11.44 24.74
CA LEU A 186 -9.50 11.76 24.80
C LEU A 186 -10.16 11.88 23.42
N GLY A 187 -9.37 12.18 22.38
CA GLY A 187 -9.86 12.39 21.01
C GLY A 187 -9.87 11.13 20.14
N GLY A 188 -9.31 10.00 20.59
CA GLY A 188 -9.20 8.77 19.80
C GLY A 188 -8.11 8.80 18.71
N GLU A 189 -7.61 9.98 18.34
CA GLU A 189 -6.50 10.14 17.41
C GLU A 189 -5.16 9.81 18.09
N GLY A 190 -4.53 8.70 17.67
CA GLY A 190 -3.28 8.21 18.26
C GLY A 190 -2.04 8.93 17.71
N LEU A 191 -1.79 8.79 16.42
CA LEU A 191 -0.58 9.25 15.75
C LEU A 191 -0.90 9.88 14.40
N VAL A 192 -0.20 10.96 14.10
CA VAL A 192 -0.30 11.70 12.84
C VAL A 192 1.07 11.77 12.18
N ALA A 193 1.06 11.86 10.85
CA ALA A 193 2.22 12.20 10.05
C ALA A 193 2.14 13.67 9.63
N GLU A 194 3.22 14.42 9.84
CA GLU A 194 3.41 15.75 9.28
C GLU A 194 4.27 15.63 8.02
N PHE A 195 3.73 16.08 6.89
CA PHE A 195 4.36 16.12 5.57
C PHE A 195 4.79 17.53 5.23
N VAL A 196 5.95 17.68 4.60
CA VAL A 196 6.48 18.95 4.11
C VAL A 196 6.95 18.78 2.67
N GLY A 197 6.39 19.57 1.76
CA GLY A 197 6.68 19.51 0.34
C GLY A 197 8.10 19.97 -0.05
N PRO A 198 8.47 19.81 -1.33
CA PRO A 198 7.56 19.60 -2.45
C PRO A 198 7.22 18.14 -2.71
N GLY A 199 6.05 17.90 -3.32
CA GLY A 199 5.67 16.61 -3.87
C GLY A 199 4.21 16.25 -3.60
N GLN A 200 3.80 15.06 -4.01
CA GLN A 200 2.43 14.59 -3.88
C GLN A 200 2.26 13.61 -2.70
N VAL A 201 1.13 13.76 -2.00
CA VAL A 201 0.67 12.87 -0.94
C VAL A 201 -0.72 12.35 -1.30
N PHE A 202 -0.95 11.06 -1.09
CA PHE A 202 -2.21 10.37 -1.33
C PHE A 202 -2.78 9.88 0.00
N MET A 203 -4.06 10.20 0.23
CA MET A 203 -4.79 9.80 1.42
C MET A 203 -6.06 9.03 1.05
N GLN A 204 -6.51 8.18 1.97
CA GLN A 204 -7.74 7.39 1.85
C GLN A 204 -8.86 7.98 2.72
N THR A 205 -10.12 7.79 2.32
CA THR A 205 -11.27 8.36 3.05
C THR A 205 -11.71 7.56 4.28
N ARG A 206 -11.18 6.35 4.49
CA ARG A 206 -11.44 5.52 5.67
C ARG A 206 -10.12 5.17 6.37
N SER A 207 -10.18 4.93 7.68
CA SER A 207 -9.01 4.54 8.48
C SER A 207 -9.02 3.04 8.71
N THR A 208 -7.95 2.36 8.28
CA THR A 208 -7.75 0.94 8.57
C THR A 208 -7.54 0.73 10.07
N THR A 209 -6.83 1.65 10.72
CA THR A 209 -6.59 1.62 12.17
C THR A 209 -7.88 1.74 12.97
N ASP A 210 -8.81 2.61 12.54
CA ASP A 210 -10.10 2.80 13.22
C ASP A 210 -11.00 1.58 13.03
N LEU A 211 -10.99 0.97 11.84
CA LEU A 211 -11.73 -0.25 11.57
C LEU A 211 -11.25 -1.39 12.47
N ILE A 212 -9.93 -1.60 12.54
CA ILE A 212 -9.33 -2.64 13.41
C ILE A 212 -9.67 -2.35 14.87
N SER A 213 -9.49 -1.12 15.34
CA SER A 213 -9.81 -0.73 16.72
C SER A 213 -11.29 -0.94 17.05
N TRP A 214 -12.19 -0.64 16.10
CA TRP A 214 -13.63 -0.85 16.25
C TRP A 214 -14.00 -2.33 16.34
N LEU A 215 -13.35 -3.18 15.53
CA LEU A 215 -13.50 -4.64 15.52
C LEU A 215 -12.94 -5.25 16.80
N ASP A 216 -11.72 -4.92 17.20
CA ASP A 216 -11.04 -5.44 18.40
C ASP A 216 -11.84 -5.18 19.68
N ALA A 217 -12.54 -4.04 19.74
CA ALA A 217 -13.41 -3.70 20.86
C ALA A 217 -14.68 -4.57 20.95
N ARG A 218 -15.03 -5.31 19.89
CA ARG A 218 -16.28 -6.07 19.74
C ARG A 218 -16.07 -7.57 19.53
N LEU A 219 -14.89 -7.97 19.05
CA LEU A 219 -14.56 -9.37 18.86
C LEU A 219 -14.32 -10.04 20.22
N PRO A 220 -14.81 -11.27 20.43
CA PRO A 220 -14.49 -12.05 21.61
C PRO A 220 -12.97 -12.20 21.74
N ARG A 221 -12.42 -11.88 22.91
CA ARG A 221 -11.03 -12.23 23.19
C ARG A 221 -10.96 -13.74 23.30
N HIS A 222 -10.22 -14.39 22.40
CA HIS A 222 -9.83 -15.77 22.61
C HIS A 222 -8.83 -15.79 23.77
N ASP A 223 -9.32 -16.14 24.96
CA ASP A 223 -8.44 -16.56 26.04
C ASP A 223 -7.76 -17.86 25.57
N SER A 224 -6.52 -17.74 25.10
CA SER A 224 -5.68 -18.91 24.86
C SER A 224 -5.22 -19.46 26.20
N SER A 225 -6.12 -20.11 26.93
CA SER A 225 -5.77 -21.07 27.96
C SER A 225 -5.60 -22.44 27.31
N ASN A 226 -4.36 -22.78 26.97
CA ASN A 226 -3.85 -24.16 26.88
C ASN A 226 -2.32 -24.13 26.99
#